data_AF-A0A1C5K4C1-F1
#
_entry.id   AF-A0A1C5K4C1-F1
#
_cell.length_a   1.000
_cell.length_b   1.000
_cell.length_c   1.000
_cell.angle_alpha   90.00
_cell.angle_beta   90.00
_cell.angle_gamma   90.00
#
_symmetry.space_group_name_H-M   'P 1'
#
loop_
_entity.id
_entity.type
_entity.pdbx_description
1 polymer ?
#
loop_
_entity_poly.entity_id
_entity_poly.type
_entity_poly.pdbx_seq_one_letter_code
_entity_poly.pdbx_strand_id
1 'polypeptide(L)'
;MTFHLSDPCLWCIEGSTPAGIHDVLGPVYKPCPVCLGRCILCEGEGLFPADFTCLPCFRQQLAARGLAPIMCAHCSGVVDLIPLDTVPAPEVTPHAHH
;
A
#
# COMPACT_ATOMS: atom_id res chain seq x y z
N MET A 1 -15.25 4.21 -12.48
CA MET A 1 -13.92 4.81 -12.74
C MET A 1 -13.50 4.32 -14.11
N THR A 2 -13.55 5.17 -15.13
CA THR A 2 -13.26 4.82 -16.53
C THR A 2 -11.78 5.06 -16.80
N PHE A 3 -11.05 3.99 -17.11
CA PHE A 3 -9.65 4.04 -17.51
C PHE A 3 -9.58 4.53 -18.96
N HIS A 4 -9.11 5.76 -19.19
CA HIS A 4 -8.84 6.24 -20.54
C HIS A 4 -7.50 5.64 -21.02
N LEU A 5 -7.58 4.52 -21.74
CA LEU A 5 -6.45 3.82 -22.37
C LEU A 5 -5.79 4.60 -23.54
N SER A 6 -6.21 5.84 -23.78
CA SER A 6 -6.09 6.51 -25.09
C SER A 6 -4.87 7.42 -25.25
N ASP A 7 -4.18 7.77 -24.17
CA ASP A 7 -2.95 8.56 -24.22
C ASP A 7 -1.79 7.79 -23.56
N PRO A 8 -0.70 7.50 -24.28
CA PRO A 8 0.46 6.83 -23.72
C PRO A 8 1.17 7.86 -22.83
N CYS A 9 0.78 7.90 -21.56
CA CYS A 9 1.58 8.61 -20.57
C CYS A 9 2.99 8.03 -20.62
N LEU A 10 3.95 8.81 -21.15
CA LEU A 10 5.35 8.40 -21.32
C LEU A 10 6.06 8.06 -20.00
N TRP A 11 5.39 8.32 -18.87
CA TRP A 11 5.93 8.26 -17.52
C TRP A 11 5.39 7.09 -16.70
N CYS A 12 4.37 6.36 -17.19
CA CYS A 12 3.78 5.26 -16.42
C CYS A 12 3.53 4.01 -17.27
N ILE A 13 3.57 2.88 -16.57
CA ILE A 13 3.21 1.56 -17.08
C ILE A 13 1.85 1.27 -16.44
N GLU A 14 0.79 1.26 -17.26
CA GLU A 14 -0.56 0.95 -16.80
C GLU A 14 -1.04 1.82 -15.62
N GLY A 15 -0.70 3.12 -15.63
CA GLY A 15 -1.08 4.05 -14.58
C GLY A 15 -0.19 4.02 -13.33
N SER A 16 0.89 3.23 -13.33
CA SER A 16 1.86 3.14 -12.22
C SER A 16 3.25 3.59 -12.66
N THR A 17 3.95 4.34 -11.82
CA THR A 17 5.32 4.81 -12.06
C THR A 17 6.27 4.11 -11.09
N PRO A 18 7.42 3.55 -11.56
CA PRO A 18 8.43 2.99 -10.67
C PRO A 18 8.91 4.03 -9.66
N ALA A 19 8.95 3.65 -8.38
CA ALA A 19 9.31 4.54 -7.27
C ALA A 19 10.59 4.09 -6.54
N GLY A 20 11.38 3.22 -7.16
CA GLY A 20 12.65 2.72 -6.64
C GLY A 20 12.52 1.40 -5.88
N ILE A 21 13.51 1.13 -5.03
CA ILE A 21 13.57 -0.06 -4.16
C ILE A 21 13.56 0.43 -2.72
N HIS A 22 12.61 -0.04 -1.93
CA HIS A 22 12.48 0.21 -0.50
C HIS A 22 13.11 -0.96 0.27
N ASP A 23 13.85 -0.67 1.34
CA ASP A 23 14.66 -1.68 2.05
C ASP A 23 13.87 -2.90 2.52
N VAL A 24 12.67 -2.69 3.05
CA VAL A 24 11.78 -3.78 3.50
C VAL A 24 10.86 -4.31 2.40
N LEU A 25 10.26 -3.41 1.61
CA LEU A 25 9.20 -3.72 0.64
C LEU A 25 9.72 -4.20 -0.72
N GLY A 26 11.03 -4.07 -0.97
CA GLY A 26 11.63 -4.35 -2.25
C GLY A 26 11.26 -3.29 -3.30
N PRO A 27 11.21 -3.66 -4.60
CA PRO A 27 10.78 -2.76 -5.66
C PRO A 27 9.36 -2.23 -5.40
N VAL A 28 9.16 -0.93 -5.54
CA VAL A 28 7.88 -0.27 -5.27
C VAL A 28 7.44 0.61 -6.44
N TYR A 29 6.13 0.75 -6.59
CA TYR A 29 5.46 1.66 -7.51
C TYR A 29 4.70 2.75 -6.75
N LYS A 30 4.44 3.86 -7.44
CA LYS A 30 3.47 4.89 -7.03
C LYS A 30 2.44 5.10 -8.15
N PRO A 31 1.19 5.50 -7.84
CA PRO A 31 0.22 5.89 -8.86
C PRO A 31 0.77 7.05 -9.69
N CYS A 32 0.54 7.01 -11.00
CA CYS A 32 1.04 8.05 -11.90
C CYS A 32 0.41 9.41 -11.55
N PRO A 33 1.20 10.41 -11.15
CA PRO A 33 0.66 11.71 -10.75
C PRO A 33 0.04 12.48 -11.92
N VAL A 34 0.41 12.15 -13.16
CA VAL A 34 -0.14 12.77 -14.38
C VAL A 34 -1.50 12.18 -14.74
N CYS A 35 -1.65 10.87 -14.69
CA CYS A 35 -2.89 10.19 -15.08
C CYS A 35 -3.94 10.17 -13.96
N LEU A 36 -3.51 9.96 -12.72
CA LEU A 36 -4.39 9.70 -11.57
C LEU A 36 -4.38 10.83 -10.54
N GLY A 37 -3.49 11.81 -10.70
CA GLY A 37 -3.25 12.82 -9.67
C GLY A 37 -2.52 12.26 -8.45
N ARG A 38 -2.22 13.13 -7.49
CA ARG A 38 -1.71 12.70 -6.18
C ARG A 38 -2.87 12.35 -5.26
N CYS A 39 -2.71 11.32 -4.44
CA CYS A 39 -3.68 11.03 -3.39
C CYS A 39 -3.77 12.20 -2.43
N ILE A 40 -4.96 12.75 -2.20
CA ILE A 40 -5.15 13.90 -1.30
C ILE A 40 -4.88 13.59 0.17
N LEU A 41 -5.00 12.31 0.57
CA LEU A 41 -4.91 11.93 1.99
C LEU A 41 -3.46 11.68 2.42
N CYS A 42 -2.65 11.06 1.55
CA CYS A 42 -1.25 10.77 1.83
C CYS A 42 -0.29 11.58 0.95
N GLU A 43 -0.81 12.57 0.22
CA GLU A 43 -0.05 13.50 -0.65
C GLU A 43 0.86 12.85 -1.71
N GLY A 44 0.60 11.58 -2.06
CA GLY A 44 1.43 10.79 -2.98
C GLY A 44 2.53 9.95 -2.33
N GLU A 45 2.53 9.82 -1.01
CA GLU A 45 3.50 8.97 -0.29
C GLU A 45 3.17 7.48 -0.30
N GLY A 46 1.93 7.09 -0.62
CA GLY A 46 1.54 5.69 -0.67
C GLY A 46 2.34 4.87 -1.69
N LEU A 47 3.07 3.87 -1.19
CA LEU A 47 3.87 2.92 -1.97
C LEU A 47 3.11 1.61 -2.22
N PHE A 48 3.34 1.01 -3.38
CA PHE A 48 2.74 -0.25 -3.80
C PHE A 48 3.88 -1.25 -4.10
N PRO A 49 4.11 -2.27 -3.25
CA PRO A 49 5.14 -3.27 -3.48
C PRO A 49 4.90 -4.02 -4.80
N ALA A 50 5.94 -4.24 -5.60
CA ALA A 50 5.86 -4.97 -6.86
C ALA A 50 5.45 -6.44 -6.66
N ASP A 51 5.92 -7.05 -5.57
CA ASP A 51 5.62 -8.44 -5.21
C ASP A 51 4.26 -8.58 -4.49
N PHE A 52 3.41 -7.55 -4.54
CA PHE A 52 2.11 -7.55 -3.90
C PHE A 52 1.13 -8.48 -4.64
N THR A 53 0.99 -9.71 -4.16
CA THR A 53 0.03 -10.68 -4.72
C THR A 53 -1.34 -10.60 -4.06
N CYS A 54 -1.38 -10.44 -2.73
CA CYS A 54 -2.62 -10.43 -1.97
C CYS A 54 -2.45 -9.65 -0.65
N LEU A 55 -3.47 -8.89 -0.25
CA LEU A 55 -3.38 -8.04 0.94
C LEU A 55 -3.17 -8.85 2.24
N PRO A 56 -3.91 -9.94 2.50
CA PRO A 56 -3.63 -10.80 3.65
C PRO A 56 -2.22 -11.41 3.64
N CYS A 57 -1.74 -11.84 2.46
CA CYS A 57 -0.42 -12.43 2.28
C CYS A 57 0.67 -11.44 2.64
N PHE A 58 0.56 -10.22 2.13
CA PHE A 58 1.49 -9.13 2.41
C PHE A 58 1.54 -8.79 3.90
N ARG A 59 0.39 -8.70 4.57
CA ARG A 59 0.32 -8.47 6.02
C ARG A 59 0.96 -9.61 6.81
N GLN A 60 0.75 -10.87 6.41
CA GLN A 60 1.38 -12.02 7.06
C GLN A 60 2.90 -12.03 6.88
N GLN A 61 3.40 -11.70 5.69
CA GLN A 61 4.84 -11.61 5.43
C GLN A 61 5.52 -10.52 6.26
N LEU A 62 4.88 -9.36 6.41
CA LEU A 62 5.38 -8.30 7.29
C LEU A 62 5.30 -8.71 8.77
N ALA A 63 4.19 -9.33 9.19
CA ALA A 63 4.04 -9.81 10.56
C ALA A 63 5.09 -10.85 10.94
N ALA A 64 5.48 -11.73 10.02
CA ALA A 64 6.58 -12.68 10.21
C ALA A 64 7.94 -11.99 10.41
N ARG A 65 8.08 -10.73 9.99
CA ARG A 65 9.24 -9.87 10.22
C ARG A 65 9.06 -8.91 11.41
N GLY A 66 7.98 -9.08 12.19
CA GLY A 66 7.67 -8.20 13.31
C GLY A 66 7.22 -6.79 12.89
N LEU A 67 6.70 -6.63 11.68
CA LEU A 67 6.25 -5.34 11.14
C LEU A 67 4.76 -5.37 10.79
N ALA A 68 4.13 -4.21 10.83
CA ALA A 68 2.78 -3.97 10.35
C ALA A 68 2.75 -2.78 9.40
N PRO A 69 2.08 -2.89 8.23
CA PRO A 69 1.95 -1.77 7.31
C PRO A 69 0.86 -0.80 7.77
N ILE A 70 1.18 0.49 7.77
CA ILE A 70 0.17 1.56 7.80
C ILE A 70 -0.25 1.85 6.37
N MET A 71 -1.54 1.73 6.11
CA MET A 71 -2.11 1.90 4.78
C MET A 71 -2.95 3.16 4.70
N CYS A 72 -2.80 3.91 3.61
CA CYS A 72 -3.66 5.04 3.32
C CYS A 72 -5.10 4.54 3.07
N ALA A 73 -6.08 5.03 3.83
CA ALA A 73 -7.48 4.63 3.66
C ALA A 73 -8.09 5.03 2.31
N HIS A 74 -7.45 5.96 1.59
CA HIS A 74 -7.96 6.46 0.30
C HIS A 74 -7.34 5.73 -0.90
N CYS A 75 -6.01 5.69 -1.01
CA CYS A 75 -5.34 5.03 -2.13
C CYS A 75 -4.92 3.58 -1.85
N SER A 76 -5.03 3.10 -0.61
CA SER A 76 -4.55 1.77 -0.17
C SER A 76 -3.04 1.54 -0.33
N GLY A 77 -2.26 2.58 -0.60
CA GLY A 77 -0.79 2.50 -0.60
C GLY A 77 -0.25 2.39 0.82
N VAL A 78 0.88 1.71 0.96
CA VAL A 78 1.66 1.63 2.21
C VAL A 78 2.33 2.99 2.43
N VAL A 79 1.99 3.67 3.51
CA VAL A 79 2.56 4.99 3.85
C VAL A 79 3.65 4.90 4.90
N ASP A 80 3.62 3.86 5.73
CA ASP A 80 4.62 3.62 6.77
C ASP A 80 4.66 2.13 7.18
N LEU A 81 5.74 1.73 7.84
CA LEU A 81 5.93 0.40 8.43
C LEU A 81 6.27 0.57 9.91
N ILE A 82 5.42 0.03 10.78
CA ILE A 82 5.62 0.11 12.23
C ILE A 82 5.95 -1.26 12.82
N PRO A 83 6.70 -1.32 13.94
CA PRO A 83 6.91 -2.56 14.68
C PRO A 83 5.58 -3.14 15.19
N LEU A 84 5.39 -4.45 15.09
CA LEU A 84 4.11 -5.11 15.42
C LEU A 84 3.76 -5.00 16.91
N ASP A 85 4.76 -4.90 17.78
CA ASP A 85 4.63 -4.65 19.22
C ASP A 85 4.07 -3.25 19.54
N THR A 86 4.15 -2.31 18.59
CA THR A 86 3.51 -0.98 18.71
C THR A 86 2.04 -0.99 18.28
N VAL A 87 1.57 -2.06 17.63
CA VAL A 87 0.16 -2.23 17.27
C VAL A 87 -0.58 -2.77 18.49
N PRO A 88 -1.58 -2.05 19.04
CA PRO A 88 -2.40 -2.58 20.11
C PRO A 88 -2.99 -3.92 19.67
N ALA A 89 -2.79 -4.97 20.45
CA ALA A 89 -3.45 -6.24 20.20
C ALA A 89 -4.96 -5.97 20.09
N PRO A 90 -5.66 -6.51 19.07
CA PRO A 90 -7.10 -6.37 19.01
C PRO A 90 -7.67 -6.90 20.32
N GLU A 91 -8.34 -6.05 21.10
CA GLU A 91 -9.09 -6.49 22.27
C GLU A 91 -10.10 -7.51 21.77
N VAL A 92 -9.82 -8.79 22.02
CA VAL A 92 -10.77 -9.87 21.76
C VAL A 92 -11.88 -9.66 22.77
N THR A 93 -12.94 -8.97 22.36
CA THR A 93 -14.20 -8.98 23.10
C THR A 93 -14.77 -10.39 22.88
N PRO A 94 -14.80 -11.27 23.89
CA PRO A 94 -15.40 -12.58 23.70
C PRO A 94 -16.85 -12.34 23.30
N HIS A 95 -17.25 -12.91 22.15
CA HIS A 95 -18.63 -12.87 21.72
C HIS A 95 -19.48 -13.42 22.87
N ALA A 96 -20.29 -12.56 23.49
CA ALA A 96 -21.23 -12.98 24.50
C ALA A 96 -22.18 -13.99 23.85
N HIS A 97 -22.15 -15.23 24.34
CA HIS A 97 -23.13 -16.24 23.99
C HIS A 97 -24.51 -15.70 24.37
N HIS A 98 -25.37 -15.49 23.36
CA HIS A 98 -26.79 -15.25 23.52
C HIS A 98 -27.55 -16.53 23.18
#